data_AF-A0A3D0YSA3-F1
#
_entry.id   AF-A0A3D0YSA3-F1
#
_cell.length_a   1.000
_cell.length_b   1.000
_cell.length_c   1.000
_cell.angle_alpha   90.00
_cell.angle_beta   90.00
_cell.angle_gamma   90.00
#
_symmetry.space_group_name_H-M   'P 1'
#
loop_
_entity.id
_entity.type
_entity.pdbx_description
1 polymer ?
#
loop_
_entity_poly.entity_id
_entity_poly.type
_entity_poly.pdbx_seq_one_letter_code
_entity_poly.pdbx_strand_id
1 'polypeptide(L)'
;MQIQLSFFLFVYLIFIAVFLFYTFFNLYHILKFGFVSLWAYLITFAYIGATVVALFVSYLYIAEIDWSTSFELFQAYSPTI
;
A
#
# COMPACT_ATOMS: atom_id res chain seq x y z
N MET A 1 9.46 4.81 -25.64
CA MET A 1 9.99 4.27 -24.37
C MET A 1 8.88 3.47 -23.71
N GLN A 2 9.06 2.17 -23.53
CA GLN A 2 8.08 1.30 -22.88
C GLN A 2 8.44 1.14 -21.41
N ILE A 3 7.44 1.21 -20.53
CA ILE A 3 7.60 0.96 -19.09
C ILE A 3 6.72 -0.23 -18.73
N GLN A 4 7.28 -1.17 -17.96
CA GLN A 4 6.51 -2.27 -17.38
C GLN A 4 5.69 -1.78 -16.19
N LEU A 5 4.43 -2.21 -16.11
CA LEU A 5 3.52 -1.84 -15.03
C LEU A 5 4.04 -2.30 -13.65
N SER A 6 4.79 -3.41 -13.61
CA SER A 6 5.49 -3.92 -12.42
C SER A 6 6.36 -2.87 -11.71
N PHE A 7 6.91 -1.88 -12.43
CA PHE A 7 7.66 -0.78 -11.81
C PHE A 7 6.82 -0.05 -10.75
N PHE A 8 5.57 0.27 -11.05
CA PHE A 8 4.67 0.95 -10.12
C PHE A 8 4.27 0.05 -8.95
N LEU A 9 4.10 -1.25 -9.20
CA LEU A 9 3.87 -2.23 -8.14
C LEU A 9 5.02 -2.24 -7.13
N PHE A 10 6.27 -2.26 -7.59
CA PHE A 10 7.42 -2.26 -6.67
C PHE A 10 7.49 -0.97 -5.83
N VAL A 11 7.26 0.19 -6.43
CA VAL A 11 7.20 1.47 -5.70
C VAL A 11 6.10 1.42 -4.62
N TYR A 12 4.92 0.91 -4.97
CA TYR A 12 3.81 0.73 -4.04
C TYR A 12 4.15 -0.25 -2.89
N LEU A 13 4.77 -1.40 -3.19
CA LEU A 13 5.16 -2.38 -2.19
C LEU A 13 6.24 -1.85 -1.23
N ILE A 14 7.18 -1.04 -1.72
CA ILE A 14 8.16 -0.35 -0.86
C ILE A 14 7.44 0.59 0.11
N PHE A 15 6.45 1.34 -0.38
CA PHE A 15 5.65 2.22 0.47
C PHE A 15 4.89 1.42 1.55
N ILE A 16 4.26 0.29 1.19
CA ILE A 16 3.64 -0.62 2.17
C ILE A 16 4.67 -1.10 3.19
N ALA A 17 5.85 -1.53 2.75
CA ALA A 17 6.87 -2.07 3.65
C ALA A 17 7.33 -1.02 4.68
N VAL A 18 7.56 0.21 4.23
CA VAL A 18 7.89 1.35 5.12
C VAL A 18 6.74 1.65 6.06
N PHE A 19 5.50 1.71 5.56
CA PHE A 19 4.31 1.92 6.37
C PHE A 19 4.18 0.84 7.47
N LEU A 20 4.27 -0.45 7.11
CA LEU A 20 4.18 -1.56 8.06
C LEU A 20 5.31 -1.52 9.09
N PHE A 21 6.53 -1.17 8.68
CA PHE A 21 7.64 -0.98 9.61
C PHE A 21 7.32 0.07 10.67
N TYR A 22 6.82 1.25 10.26
CA TYR A 22 6.40 2.30 11.21
C TYR A 22 5.20 1.87 12.05
N THR A 23 4.21 1.20 11.46
CA THR A 23 3.04 0.67 12.18
C THR A 23 3.47 -0.27 13.30
N PHE A 24 4.33 -1.26 13.02
CA PHE A 24 4.80 -2.19 14.05
C PHE A 24 5.67 -1.52 15.10
N PHE A 25 6.54 -0.58 14.70
CA PHE A 25 7.33 0.21 15.65
C PHE A 25 6.43 1.00 16.60
N ASN A 26 5.42 1.69 16.08
CA ASN A 26 4.49 2.49 16.88
C ASN A 26 3.64 1.61 17.80
N LEU A 27 3.15 0.48 17.31
CA LEU A 27 2.41 -0.50 18.13
C LEU A 27 3.27 -1.02 19.29
N TYR A 28 4.51 -1.42 18.99
CA TYR A 28 5.45 -1.84 20.03
C TYR A 28 5.69 -0.73 21.06
N HIS A 29 5.88 0.51 20.60
CA HIS A 29 6.14 1.64 21.48
C HIS A 29 4.96 1.91 22.42
N ILE A 30 3.72 1.88 21.91
CA ILE A 30 2.51 2.06 22.71
C ILE A 30 2.37 0.93 23.74
N LEU A 31 2.57 -0.33 23.32
CA LEU A 31 2.44 -1.50 24.21
C LEU A 31 3.49 -1.52 25.33
N LYS A 32 4.71 -1.05 25.05
CA LYS A 32 5.82 -1.11 26.00
C LYS A 32 5.97 0.14 26.87
N PHE A 33 5.73 1.33 26.31
CA PHE A 33 6.05 2.61 26.96
C PHE A 33 4.83 3.52 27.12
N GLY A 34 3.70 3.20 26.50
CA GLY A 34 2.48 4.00 26.61
C GLY A 34 1.80 3.83 27.96
N PHE A 35 1.36 4.93 28.58
CA PHE A 35 0.31 4.88 29.59
C PHE A 35 -1.00 4.57 28.86
N VAL A 36 -1.36 3.28 28.82
CA VAL A 36 -2.49 2.80 28.02
C VAL A 36 -3.79 3.14 28.73
N SER A 37 -4.42 4.25 28.33
CA SER A 37 -5.83 4.48 28.65
C SER A 37 -6.70 3.53 27.80
N LEU A 38 -7.89 3.18 28.31
CA LEU A 38 -8.85 2.37 27.54
C LEU A 38 -9.14 2.97 26.15
N TRP A 39 -9.18 4.31 26.07
CA TRP A 39 -9.34 5.04 24.82
C TRP A 39 -8.19 4.81 23.83
N ALA A 40 -6.94 4.82 24.31
CA ALA A 40 -5.78 4.54 23.46
C ALA A 40 -5.90 3.13 22.86
N TYR A 41 -6.29 2.14 23.64
CA TYR A 41 -6.49 0.77 23.17
C TYR A 41 -7.57 0.69 22.07
N LEU A 42 -8.74 1.29 22.28
CA LEU A 42 -9.83 1.29 21.30
C LEU A 42 -9.42 1.96 19.98
N ILE A 43 -8.74 3.10 20.06
CA ILE A 43 -8.25 3.82 18.87
C ILE A 43 -7.20 2.98 18.14
N THR A 44 -6.28 2.33 18.87
CA THR A 44 -5.28 1.45 18.27
C THR A 44 -5.94 0.26 17.56
N PHE A 45 -6.94 -0.38 18.17
CA PHE A 45 -7.68 -1.47 17.52
C PHE A 45 -8.42 -1.00 16.26
N ALA A 46 -9.08 0.16 16.31
CA ALA A 46 -9.75 0.74 15.15
C ALA A 46 -8.76 1.06 14.02
N TYR A 47 -7.60 1.62 14.36
CA TYR A 47 -6.51 1.90 13.41
C TYR A 47 -5.96 0.63 12.75
N ILE A 48 -5.67 -0.43 13.53
CA ILE A 48 -5.22 -1.72 12.98
C ILE A 48 -6.30 -2.30 12.07
N GLY A 49 -7.55 -2.31 12.52
CA GLY A 49 -8.68 -2.82 11.74
C GLY A 49 -8.83 -2.11 10.40
N ALA A 50 -8.84 -0.77 10.41
CA ALA A 50 -8.89 0.04 9.20
C ALA A 50 -7.69 -0.22 8.28
N THR A 51 -6.50 -0.41 8.85
CA THR A 51 -5.28 -0.75 8.10
C THR A 51 -5.41 -2.10 7.39
N VAL A 52 -5.87 -3.14 8.10
CA VAL A 52 -6.06 -4.47 7.53
C VAL A 52 -7.11 -4.44 6.42
N VAL A 53 -8.23 -3.75 6.65
CA VAL A 53 -9.28 -3.58 5.63
C VAL A 53 -8.72 -2.86 4.40
N ALA A 54 -7.96 -1.78 4.57
CA ALA A 54 -7.37 -1.05 3.46
C ALA A 54 -6.40 -1.90 2.64
N LEU A 55 -5.53 -2.67 3.31
CA LEU A 55 -4.59 -3.59 2.63
C LEU A 55 -5.34 -4.71 1.89
N PHE A 56 -6.39 -5.26 2.50
CA PHE A 56 -7.21 -6.30 1.89
C PHE A 56 -7.96 -5.79 0.65
N VAL A 57 -8.61 -4.63 0.76
CA VAL A 57 -9.27 -3.98 -0.39
C VAL A 57 -8.26 -3.71 -1.50
N SER A 58 -7.09 -3.18 -1.15
CA SER A 58 -6.05 -2.95 -2.14
C SER A 58 -5.61 -4.25 -2.82
N TYR A 59 -5.45 -5.34 -2.07
CA TYR A 59 -5.14 -6.66 -2.64
C TYR A 59 -6.19 -7.13 -3.65
N LEU A 60 -7.48 -6.98 -3.34
CA LEU A 60 -8.57 -7.38 -4.25
C LEU A 60 -8.47 -6.69 -5.61
N TYR A 61 -8.14 -5.39 -5.64
CA TYR A 61 -8.03 -4.65 -6.90
C TYR A 61 -6.74 -4.96 -7.69
N ILE A 62 -5.64 -5.26 -7.00
CA ILE A 62 -4.33 -5.40 -7.65
C ILE A 62 -3.96 -6.85 -7.99
N ALA A 63 -4.60 -7.84 -7.35
CA ALA A 63 -4.30 -9.26 -7.56
C ALA A 63 -4.68 -9.77 -8.96
N GLU A 64 -5.70 -9.16 -9.59
CA GLU A 64 -6.20 -9.55 -10.91
C GLU A 64 -5.42 -8.89 -12.07
N ILE A 65 -4.50 -7.96 -11.75
CA ILE A 65 -3.74 -7.21 -12.74
C ILE A 65 -2.60 -8.06 -13.29
N ASP A 66 -2.47 -8.12 -14.62
CA ASP A 66 -1.29 -8.67 -15.28
C ASP A 66 -0.12 -7.66 -15.21
N TRP A 67 0.80 -7.89 -14.27
CA TRP A 67 1.98 -7.06 -14.05
C TRP A 67 3.08 -7.22 -15.10
N SER A 68 2.97 -8.21 -16.00
CA SER A 68 3.87 -8.37 -17.15
C SER A 68 3.56 -7.36 -18.27
N THR A 69 2.39 -6.71 -18.21
CA THR A 69 1.96 -5.69 -19.16
C THR A 69 2.91 -4.50 -19.18
N SER A 70 3.27 -4.06 -20.40
CA SER A 70 4.00 -2.81 -20.64
C SER A 70 3.14 -1.83 -21.42
N PHE A 71 3.32 -0.54 -21.18
CA PHE A 71 2.69 0.52 -21.97
C PHE A 71 3.73 1.49 -22.52
N GLU A 72 3.39 2.12 -23.64
CA GLU A 72 4.22 3.16 -24.24
C GLU A 72 3.97 4.49 -23.52
N LEU A 73 5.05 5.12 -23.03
CA LEU A 73 4.92 6.38 -22.30
C LEU A 73 4.49 7.55 -23.18
N PHE A 74 4.85 7.47 -24.46
CA PHE A 74 4.55 8.45 -25.48
C PHE A 74 4.05 7.69 -26.69
N GLN A 75 2.73 7.60 -26.83
CA GLN A 75 2.12 7.10 -28.06
C GLN A 75 2.06 8.27 -29.04
N ALA A 76 2.86 8.23 -30.11
CA ALA A 76 2.76 9.21 -31.17
C ALA A 76 1.39 9.04 -31.84
N TYR A 77 0.49 9.99 -31.63
CA TYR A 77 -0.79 10.03 -32.32
C TYR A 77 -0.51 10.10 -33.83
N SER A 78 -0.80 9.00 -34.53
CA SER A 78 -0.78 8.94 -36.00
C SER A 78 -2.23 8.80 -36.45
N PRO A 79 -2.86 9.86 -36.99
CA PRO A 79 -4.19 9.72 -37.56
C PRO A 79 -4.10 8.75 -38.75
N THR A 80 -4.85 7.66 -38.70
CA THR A 80 -5.06 6.77 -39.86
C THR A 80 -5.77 7.57 -40.95
N ILE A 81 -5.10 7.72 -42.10
CA ILE A 81 -5.67 8.27 -43.34
C ILE A 81 -6.66 7.27 -43.93
#